data_AF-A0A940KSF4-F1
#
_entry.id   AF-A0A940KSF4-F1
#
_cell.length_a   1.000
_cell.length_b   1.000
_cell.length_c   1.000
_cell.angle_alpha   90.00
_cell.angle_beta   90.00
_cell.angle_gamma   90.00
#
_symmetry.space_group_name_H-M   'P 1'
#
loop_
_entity.id
_entity.type
_entity.pdbx_description
1 polymer ?
#
loop_
_entity_poly.entity_id
_entity_poly.type
_entity_poly.pdbx_seq_one_letter_code
_entity_poly.pdbx_strand_id
1 'polypeptide(L)'
;PYDPTALPAPGTNGMMYRARYDVPRSMRAKYSLPYTPEGPESTLPEFYAHFNDPGDIRNGMWLTGLQYNHAGQPIIVNTTKKGYDFTYTGSDGTAPYAYHVNLTPNIVLRLNAATFDVGNDEIGWNMGYRCNKFYPDSTSISRNQNNDMPIFRYSDILLMKAEAILRGGTATLGHTALSLANMLRAERSTSSALTSVNLDYIYSERSREFVHETWHRNDMIRFGKYEGAWGFKTNNEAYRRIFPIPTNAFVLNPLLIQNPGYQ
;
A
#
# COMPACT_ATOMS: atom_id res chain seq x y z
N PRO A 1 13.30 5.81 -2.87
CA PRO A 1 14.35 6.67 -3.46
C PRO A 1 13.76 7.45 -4.63
N TYR A 2 14.10 8.73 -4.78
CA TYR A 2 13.72 9.51 -5.96
C TYR A 2 14.59 9.06 -7.15
N ASP A 3 13.96 8.77 -8.30
CA ASP A 3 14.63 8.41 -9.55
C ASP A 3 14.52 9.58 -10.54
N PRO A 4 15.64 10.26 -10.88
CA PRO A 4 15.65 11.39 -11.81
C PRO A 4 15.43 10.98 -13.28
N THR A 5 15.49 9.68 -13.59
CA THR A 5 15.21 9.13 -14.94
C THR A 5 13.77 8.65 -15.10
N ALA A 6 13.00 8.62 -14.02
CA ALA A 6 11.59 8.34 -14.10
C ALA A 6 10.92 9.43 -14.94
N LEU A 7 10.36 9.03 -16.09
CA LEU A 7 9.33 9.82 -16.78
C LEU A 7 8.32 10.27 -15.73
N PRO A 8 7.73 11.48 -15.84
CA PRO A 8 6.73 11.94 -14.88
C PRO A 8 5.74 10.80 -14.69
N ALA A 9 5.73 10.23 -13.48
CA ALA A 9 4.75 9.21 -13.13
C ALA A 9 3.40 9.76 -13.57
N PRO A 10 2.53 8.98 -14.23
CA PRO A 10 1.27 9.50 -14.72
C PRO A 10 0.46 9.92 -13.48
N GLY A 11 0.53 11.21 -13.16
CA GLY A 11 0.46 11.65 -11.77
C GLY A 11 0.41 13.16 -11.63
N THR A 12 -0.23 13.83 -12.59
CA THR A 12 -0.83 15.17 -12.39
C THR A 12 -2.21 15.31 -13.04
N ASN A 13 -2.73 14.30 -13.76
CA ASN A 13 -4.00 14.38 -14.47
C ASN A 13 -5.21 13.85 -13.66
N GLY A 14 -5.11 13.76 -12.33
CA GLY A 14 -6.18 13.17 -11.50
C GLY A 14 -6.46 11.70 -11.84
N MET A 15 -5.50 11.01 -12.45
CA MET A 15 -5.70 9.65 -12.93
C MET A 15 -5.58 8.64 -11.78
N MET A 16 -6.62 7.86 -11.55
CA MET A 16 -6.67 6.88 -10.47
C MET A 16 -6.28 5.50 -10.99
N TYR A 17 -4.99 5.18 -10.91
CA TYR A 17 -4.45 3.91 -11.39
C TYR A 17 -4.57 2.75 -10.39
N ARG A 18 -5.46 2.85 -9.40
CA ARG A 18 -5.55 1.84 -8.33
C ARG A 18 -5.80 0.45 -8.90
N ALA A 19 -6.74 0.26 -9.83
CA ALA A 19 -6.94 -1.06 -10.45
C ALA A 19 -5.77 -1.57 -11.30
N ARG A 20 -4.85 -0.71 -11.74
CA ARG A 20 -3.62 -1.16 -12.42
C ARG A 20 -2.69 -1.82 -11.42
N TYR A 21 -2.50 -1.20 -10.25
CA TYR A 21 -1.49 -1.55 -9.28
C TYR A 21 -2.02 -2.36 -8.08
N ASP A 22 -3.31 -2.36 -7.80
CA ASP A 22 -3.87 -2.97 -6.58
C ASP A 22 -4.30 -4.41 -6.79
N VAL A 23 -4.39 -4.87 -8.04
CA VAL A 23 -4.83 -6.23 -8.36
C VAL A 23 -3.82 -6.98 -9.22
N PRO A 24 -3.57 -8.28 -8.96
CA PRO A 24 -2.75 -9.12 -9.82
C PRO A 24 -3.32 -9.20 -11.24
N ARG A 25 -2.44 -9.32 -12.24
CA ARG A 25 -2.81 -9.48 -13.65
C ARG A 25 -3.79 -10.64 -13.90
N SER A 26 -3.65 -11.72 -13.12
CA SER A 26 -4.48 -12.92 -13.17
C SER A 26 -5.93 -12.68 -12.73
N MET A 27 -6.19 -11.57 -12.03
CA MET A 27 -7.50 -11.21 -11.51
C MET A 27 -8.30 -10.28 -12.44
N ARG A 28 -7.80 -10.00 -13.66
CA ARG A 28 -8.52 -9.22 -14.67
C ARG A 28 -9.98 -9.65 -14.84
N ALA A 29 -10.19 -10.95 -15.04
CA ALA A 29 -11.52 -11.51 -15.30
C ALA A 29 -12.44 -11.43 -14.08
N LYS A 30 -11.89 -11.56 -12.86
CA LYS A 30 -12.65 -11.37 -11.61
C LYS A 30 -13.29 -9.99 -11.63
N TYR A 31 -12.52 -8.95 -11.89
CA TYR A 31 -13.03 -7.58 -11.86
C TYR A 31 -13.65 -7.10 -13.19
N SER A 32 -13.86 -8.00 -14.16
CA SER A 32 -14.39 -7.65 -15.50
C SER A 32 -13.62 -6.49 -16.17
N LEU A 33 -12.30 -6.43 -15.97
CA LEU A 33 -11.49 -5.30 -16.46
C LEU A 33 -11.24 -5.42 -17.97
N PRO A 34 -11.46 -4.36 -18.76
CA PRO A 34 -11.25 -4.40 -20.21
C PRO A 34 -9.76 -4.44 -20.58
N TYR A 35 -8.86 -4.17 -19.64
CA TYR A 35 -7.41 -4.22 -19.78
C TYR A 35 -6.78 -5.19 -18.78
N THR A 36 -5.53 -5.58 -19.00
CA THR A 36 -4.75 -6.38 -18.05
C THR A 36 -4.08 -5.48 -17.01
N PRO A 37 -4.32 -5.67 -15.70
CA PRO A 37 -3.56 -5.01 -14.63
C PRO A 37 -2.07 -5.34 -14.72
N GLU A 38 -1.20 -4.44 -14.26
CA GLU A 38 0.25 -4.63 -14.33
C GLU A 38 1.00 -3.86 -13.24
N GLY A 39 2.19 -4.34 -12.89
CA GLY A 39 3.02 -3.75 -11.84
C GLY A 39 2.37 -3.73 -10.47
N PRO A 40 1.70 -4.81 -10.02
CA PRO A 40 0.91 -4.75 -8.80
C PRO A 40 1.77 -4.41 -7.56
N GLU A 41 1.34 -3.39 -6.82
CA GLU A 41 1.86 -3.01 -5.51
C GLU A 41 1.67 -4.17 -4.52
N SER A 42 2.73 -4.47 -3.78
CA SER A 42 2.71 -5.51 -2.75
C SER A 42 2.80 -4.86 -1.38
N THR A 43 2.04 -5.39 -0.42
CA THR A 43 2.08 -4.89 0.96
C THR A 43 3.06 -5.69 1.80
N LEU A 44 3.92 -4.98 2.51
CA LEU A 44 4.87 -5.57 3.46
C LEU A 44 4.11 -6.26 4.61
N PRO A 45 4.52 -7.48 5.03
CA PRO A 45 3.87 -8.22 6.11
C PRO A 45 3.68 -7.40 7.40
N GLU A 46 4.68 -6.62 7.78
CA GLU A 46 4.66 -5.81 8.99
C GLU A 46 3.66 -4.65 8.92
N PHE A 47 3.38 -4.11 7.73
CA PHE A 47 2.32 -3.12 7.56
C PHE A 47 0.95 -3.80 7.65
N TYR A 48 0.79 -4.96 6.99
CA TYR A 48 -0.43 -5.74 7.07
C TYR A 48 -0.74 -6.21 8.51
N ALA A 49 0.28 -6.42 9.35
CA ALA A 49 0.12 -6.78 10.76
C ALA A 49 -0.65 -5.74 11.59
N HIS A 50 -0.83 -4.51 11.10
CA HIS A 50 -1.74 -3.55 11.74
C HIS A 50 -3.22 -3.98 11.65
N PHE A 51 -3.60 -4.84 10.69
CA PHE A 51 -4.95 -5.35 10.47
C PHE A 51 -5.18 -6.64 11.27
N ASN A 52 -5.13 -6.51 12.60
CA ASN A 52 -5.10 -7.63 13.55
C ASN A 52 -6.38 -7.78 14.39
N ASP A 53 -7.38 -6.90 14.21
CA ASP A 53 -8.69 -7.02 14.83
C ASP A 53 -9.61 -7.83 13.92
N PRO A 54 -10.02 -9.07 14.27
CA PRO A 54 -10.86 -9.90 13.40
C PRO A 54 -12.23 -9.30 13.10
N GLY A 55 -12.73 -8.43 13.98
CA GLY A 55 -14.01 -7.74 13.80
C GLY A 55 -13.94 -6.54 12.86
N ASP A 56 -12.74 -6.13 12.44
CA ASP A 56 -12.53 -4.97 11.56
C ASP A 56 -12.94 -5.28 10.11
N ILE A 57 -13.95 -4.56 9.62
CA ILE A 57 -14.49 -4.73 8.27
C ILE A 57 -13.46 -4.42 7.18
N ARG A 58 -12.44 -3.62 7.51
CA ARG A 58 -11.34 -3.29 6.58
C ARG A 58 -10.49 -4.51 6.27
N ASN A 59 -10.53 -5.58 7.07
CA ASN A 59 -9.87 -6.84 6.72
C ASN A 59 -10.37 -7.39 5.38
N GLY A 60 -11.64 -7.15 5.04
CA GLY A 60 -12.25 -7.58 3.77
C GLY A 60 -11.72 -6.86 2.53
N MET A 61 -10.97 -5.77 2.68
CA MET A 61 -10.35 -5.09 1.54
C MET A 61 -9.05 -5.75 1.09
N TRP A 62 -8.52 -6.73 1.83
CA TRP A 62 -7.25 -7.38 1.51
C TRP A 62 -7.45 -8.63 0.66
N LEU A 63 -6.66 -8.76 -0.42
CA LEU A 63 -6.55 -10.00 -1.19
C LEU A 63 -5.38 -10.81 -0.63
N THR A 64 -5.73 -11.94 -0.02
CA THR A 64 -4.78 -12.84 0.67
C THR A 64 -5.06 -14.28 0.31
N GLY A 65 -4.04 -15.13 0.29
CA GLY A 65 -4.19 -16.57 0.09
C GLY A 65 -4.70 -16.93 -1.30
N LEU A 66 -5.38 -18.07 -1.39
CA LEU A 66 -5.97 -18.60 -2.62
C LEU A 66 -7.04 -17.66 -3.18
N GLN A 67 -6.96 -17.35 -4.46
CA GLN A 67 -7.84 -16.38 -5.12
C GLN A 67 -8.96 -17.06 -5.92
N TYR A 68 -10.17 -16.51 -5.80
CA TYR A 68 -11.37 -17.01 -6.46
C TYR A 68 -12.05 -15.89 -7.25
N ASN A 69 -12.75 -16.26 -8.33
CA ASN A 69 -13.62 -15.36 -9.07
C ASN A 69 -14.96 -15.13 -8.32
N HIS A 70 -15.84 -14.28 -8.85
CA HIS A 70 -17.14 -13.98 -8.23
C HIS A 70 -18.10 -15.17 -8.16
N ALA A 71 -17.87 -16.21 -8.97
CA ALA A 71 -18.62 -17.47 -8.90
C ALA A 71 -18.03 -18.46 -7.88
N GLY A 72 -17.01 -18.07 -7.12
CA GLY A 72 -16.32 -18.93 -6.15
C GLY A 72 -15.40 -19.98 -6.78
N GLN A 73 -15.10 -19.87 -8.08
CA GLN A 73 -14.21 -20.80 -8.77
C GLN A 73 -12.74 -20.37 -8.61
N PRO A 74 -11.80 -21.31 -8.46
CA PRO A 74 -10.37 -21.02 -8.42
C PRO A 74 -9.90 -20.21 -9.64
N ILE A 75 -9.09 -19.17 -9.40
CA ILE A 75 -8.40 -18.48 -10.49
C ILE A 75 -7.15 -19.30 -10.83
N ILE A 76 -7.21 -19.99 -11.97
CA ILE A 76 -6.10 -20.80 -12.50
C ILE A 76 -5.32 -20.01 -13.55
N VAL A 77 -4.00 -19.99 -13.41
CA VAL A 77 -3.10 -19.45 -14.42
C VAL A 77 -2.36 -20.62 -15.09
N ASN A 78 -2.41 -20.64 -16.42
CA ASN A 78 -1.67 -21.59 -17.25
C ASN A 78 -0.39 -20.93 -17.75
N THR A 79 0.74 -21.57 -17.52
CA THR A 79 2.09 -21.09 -17.84
C THR A 79 2.99 -22.30 -18.15
N THR A 80 4.31 -22.12 -18.14
CA THR A 80 5.29 -23.23 -18.18
C THR A 80 5.98 -23.36 -16.83
N LYS A 81 6.64 -24.48 -16.55
CA LYS A 81 7.42 -24.64 -15.29
C LYS A 81 8.39 -23.48 -15.06
N LYS A 82 9.10 -23.05 -16.12
CA LYS A 82 10.02 -21.90 -16.08
C LYS A 82 9.32 -20.54 -16.07
N GLY A 83 8.09 -20.46 -16.59
CA GLY A 83 7.25 -19.28 -16.47
C GLY A 83 6.66 -19.10 -15.07
N TYR A 84 6.44 -20.20 -14.34
CA TYR A 84 6.02 -20.18 -12.95
C TYR A 84 7.18 -19.78 -12.03
N ASP A 85 8.32 -20.45 -12.20
CA ASP A 85 9.55 -20.19 -11.45
C ASP A 85 10.73 -20.03 -12.43
N PHE A 86 11.23 -18.81 -12.58
CA PHE A 86 12.35 -18.54 -13.49
C PHE A 86 13.63 -19.28 -13.08
N THR A 87 13.76 -19.67 -11.81
CA THR A 87 14.92 -20.41 -11.28
C THR A 87 14.87 -21.90 -11.59
N TYR A 88 13.78 -22.40 -12.19
CA TYR A 88 13.63 -23.79 -12.56
C TYR A 88 14.72 -24.25 -13.55
N THR A 89 15.51 -25.26 -13.15
CA THR A 89 16.66 -25.79 -13.92
C THR A 89 16.40 -27.12 -14.61
N GLY A 90 15.21 -27.72 -14.42
CA GLY A 90 14.83 -28.98 -15.08
C GLY A 90 14.78 -28.84 -16.61
N SER A 91 15.11 -29.92 -17.32
CA SER A 91 15.15 -29.94 -18.79
C SER A 91 13.78 -29.73 -19.44
N ASP A 92 12.70 -29.91 -18.69
CA ASP A 92 11.31 -29.75 -19.11
C ASP A 92 10.72 -28.40 -18.69
N GLY A 93 11.54 -27.35 -18.58
CA GLY A 93 11.11 -26.01 -18.19
C GLY A 93 9.99 -25.41 -19.06
N THR A 94 9.85 -25.83 -20.31
CA THR A 94 8.78 -25.41 -21.23
C THR A 94 7.49 -26.23 -21.10
N ALA A 95 7.47 -27.27 -20.27
CA ALA A 95 6.29 -28.10 -20.06
C ALA A 95 5.14 -27.26 -19.46
N PRO A 96 3.89 -27.47 -19.89
CA PRO A 96 2.74 -26.78 -19.33
C PRO A 96 2.65 -26.96 -17.82
N TYR A 97 2.31 -25.88 -17.12
CA TYR A 97 2.10 -25.85 -15.69
C TYR A 97 0.88 -24.98 -15.38
N ALA A 98 -0.05 -25.50 -14.60
CA ALA A 98 -1.24 -24.79 -14.16
C ALA A 98 -1.20 -24.68 -12.64
N TYR A 99 -1.46 -23.48 -12.12
CA TYR A 99 -1.49 -23.26 -10.67
C TYR A 99 -2.67 -22.39 -10.27
N HIS A 100 -3.15 -22.61 -9.04
CA HIS A 100 -4.14 -21.74 -8.40
C HIS A 100 -3.43 -20.53 -7.83
N VAL A 101 -3.83 -19.33 -8.26
CA VAL A 101 -3.29 -18.06 -7.76
C VAL A 101 -3.37 -18.01 -6.24
N ASN A 102 -2.21 -17.85 -5.61
CA ASN A 102 -2.06 -17.76 -4.17
C ASN A 102 -1.22 -16.52 -3.83
N LEU A 103 -1.83 -15.56 -3.15
CA LEU A 103 -1.13 -14.37 -2.66
C LEU A 103 -0.56 -14.70 -1.28
N THR A 104 0.76 -14.66 -1.16
CA THR A 104 1.46 -14.96 0.11
C THR A 104 1.95 -13.67 0.74
N PRO A 105 2.07 -13.58 2.08
CA PRO A 105 2.43 -12.31 2.72
C PRO A 105 3.88 -11.91 2.41
N ASN A 106 4.77 -12.89 2.32
CA ASN A 106 6.22 -12.66 2.24
C ASN A 106 6.63 -12.14 0.86
N ILE A 107 7.53 -11.15 0.87
CA ILE A 107 8.15 -10.59 -0.32
C ILE A 107 9.64 -10.92 -0.24
N VAL A 108 10.17 -11.60 -1.25
CA VAL A 108 11.56 -12.07 -1.29
C VAL A 108 12.21 -11.54 -2.56
N LEU A 109 13.31 -10.79 -2.39
CA LEU A 109 14.14 -10.34 -3.52
C LEU A 109 14.91 -11.55 -4.07
N ARG A 110 14.74 -11.86 -5.36
CA ARG A 110 15.22 -13.12 -5.97
C ARG A 110 16.31 -12.92 -7.03
N LEU A 111 16.43 -11.72 -7.60
CA LEU A 111 17.42 -11.42 -8.64
C LEU A 111 18.45 -10.41 -8.16
N ASN A 112 18.00 -9.18 -7.87
CA ASN A 112 18.89 -8.10 -7.47
C ASN A 112 18.28 -7.29 -6.33
N ALA A 113 18.93 -7.35 -5.16
CA ALA A 113 18.48 -6.64 -3.98
C ALA A 113 18.56 -5.12 -4.11
N ALA A 114 19.52 -4.60 -4.90
CA ALA A 114 19.70 -3.17 -5.10
C ALA A 114 18.57 -2.53 -5.94
N THR A 115 17.91 -3.33 -6.78
CA THR A 115 16.77 -2.90 -7.59
C THR A 115 15.43 -3.39 -7.05
N PHE A 116 15.42 -3.99 -5.85
CA PHE A 116 14.24 -4.61 -5.23
C PHE A 116 13.54 -5.63 -6.15
N ASP A 117 14.32 -6.41 -6.91
CA ASP A 117 13.80 -7.32 -7.93
C ASP A 117 13.39 -8.69 -7.34
N VAL A 118 12.09 -8.98 -7.42
CA VAL A 118 11.45 -10.21 -6.94
C VAL A 118 11.30 -11.30 -8.02
N GLY A 119 11.74 -11.01 -9.25
CA GLY A 119 11.62 -11.88 -10.42
C GLY A 119 10.47 -11.51 -11.36
N ASN A 120 10.66 -11.82 -12.64
CA ASN A 120 9.67 -11.66 -13.70
C ASN A 120 8.98 -13.00 -14.03
N ASP A 121 8.35 -13.60 -13.02
CA ASP A 121 7.63 -14.88 -13.10
C ASP A 121 6.38 -14.87 -12.22
N GLU A 122 5.61 -15.96 -12.27
CA GLU A 122 4.36 -16.07 -11.51
C GLU A 122 4.56 -16.09 -9.99
N ILE A 123 5.70 -16.59 -9.49
CA ILE A 123 6.02 -16.49 -8.07
C ILE A 123 6.18 -15.01 -7.69
N GLY A 124 7.01 -14.25 -8.39
CA GLY A 124 7.29 -12.84 -8.12
C GLY A 124 6.03 -11.97 -8.20
N TRP A 125 5.19 -12.17 -9.22
CA TRP A 125 3.95 -11.40 -9.40
C TRP A 125 2.88 -11.63 -8.31
N ASN A 126 2.95 -12.74 -7.57
CA ASN A 126 2.00 -13.11 -6.52
C ASN A 126 2.55 -12.98 -5.09
N MET A 127 3.78 -12.46 -4.92
CA MET A 127 4.33 -12.14 -3.59
C MET A 127 3.63 -10.94 -2.97
N GLY A 128 3.48 -10.93 -1.66
CA GLY A 128 2.79 -9.90 -0.89
C GLY A 128 1.26 -9.96 -1.00
N TYR A 129 0.59 -9.44 0.00
CA TYR A 129 -0.84 -9.19 -0.06
C TYR A 129 -1.15 -7.93 -0.86
N ARG A 130 -2.40 -7.80 -1.30
CA ARG A 130 -2.88 -6.66 -2.09
C ARG A 130 -4.02 -5.96 -1.37
N CYS A 131 -4.04 -4.63 -1.38
CA CYS A 131 -5.13 -3.86 -0.82
C CYS A 131 -6.10 -3.44 -1.93
N ASN A 132 -7.28 -4.03 -1.95
CA ASN A 132 -8.38 -3.75 -2.86
C ASN A 132 -9.35 -2.69 -2.30
N LYS A 133 -8.82 -1.69 -1.58
CA LYS A 133 -9.61 -0.62 -0.96
C LYS A 133 -10.33 0.24 -1.99
N PHE A 134 -9.59 0.68 -3.01
CA PHE A 134 -10.18 1.34 -4.16
C PHE A 134 -10.58 0.25 -5.16
N TYR A 135 -11.84 -0.15 -5.08
CA TYR A 135 -12.35 -1.25 -5.87
C TYR A 135 -12.25 -0.96 -7.37
N PRO A 136 -11.74 -1.89 -8.19
CA PRO A 136 -11.62 -1.71 -9.63
C PRO A 136 -12.95 -1.42 -10.30
N ASP A 137 -12.99 -0.32 -11.04
CA ASP A 137 -14.09 0.10 -11.88
C ASP A 137 -14.01 -0.62 -13.23
N SER A 138 -14.90 -1.60 -13.39
CA SER A 138 -15.05 -2.41 -14.61
C SER A 138 -15.56 -1.61 -15.81
N THR A 139 -16.17 -0.44 -15.59
CA THR A 139 -16.71 0.40 -16.66
C THR A 139 -15.65 1.30 -17.29
N SER A 140 -14.51 1.47 -16.63
CA SER A 140 -13.42 2.26 -17.20
C SER A 140 -12.75 1.53 -18.35
N ILE A 141 -12.75 2.16 -19.51
CA ILE A 141 -12.12 1.67 -20.74
C ILE A 141 -10.59 1.74 -20.73
N SER A 142 -10.00 2.33 -19.68
CA SER A 142 -8.57 2.53 -19.57
C SER A 142 -8.08 2.28 -18.15
N ARG A 143 -6.76 2.33 -17.97
CA ARG A 143 -6.15 2.19 -16.64
C ARG A 143 -6.50 3.32 -15.67
N ASN A 144 -7.08 4.42 -16.15
CA ASN A 144 -7.59 5.50 -15.32
C ASN A 144 -8.98 5.17 -14.77
N GLN A 145 -9.11 4.94 -13.47
CA GLN A 145 -10.36 4.57 -12.81
C GLN A 145 -11.17 5.81 -12.42
N ASN A 146 -12.50 5.66 -12.30
CA ASN A 146 -13.39 6.77 -11.93
C ASN A 146 -13.56 6.93 -10.40
N ASN A 147 -12.77 6.25 -9.57
CA ASN A 147 -12.86 6.41 -8.12
C ASN A 147 -12.39 7.81 -7.72
N ASP A 148 -13.10 8.49 -6.82
CA ASP A 148 -12.57 9.72 -6.21
C ASP A 148 -11.48 9.41 -5.19
N MET A 149 -10.49 10.30 -5.09
CA MET A 149 -9.44 10.22 -4.06
C MET A 149 -9.83 11.07 -2.83
N PRO A 150 -10.06 10.46 -1.66
CA PRO A 150 -10.38 11.22 -0.46
C PRO A 150 -9.12 11.91 0.08
N ILE A 151 -8.93 13.20 -0.24
CA ILE A 151 -7.82 13.99 0.29
C ILE A 151 -8.04 14.33 1.76
N PHE A 152 -9.26 14.73 2.10
CA PHE A 152 -9.68 15.01 3.47
C PHE A 152 -10.98 14.29 3.77
N ARG A 153 -11.10 13.77 4.99
CA ARG A 153 -12.31 13.10 5.45
C ARG A 153 -12.42 13.12 6.96
N TYR A 154 -13.63 12.90 7.45
CA TYR A 154 -13.97 13.10 8.85
C TYR A 154 -13.15 12.25 9.83
N SER A 155 -12.83 10.99 9.47
CA SER A 155 -11.98 10.15 10.34
C SER A 155 -10.59 10.76 10.59
N ASP A 156 -10.04 11.53 9.65
CA ASP A 156 -8.75 12.21 9.84
C ASP A 156 -8.87 13.29 10.91
N ILE A 157 -9.95 14.08 10.87
CA ILE A 157 -10.24 15.08 11.89
C ILE A 157 -10.41 14.45 13.28
N LEU A 158 -11.14 13.32 13.37
CA LEU A 158 -11.33 12.59 14.61
C LEU A 158 -10.00 12.10 15.19
N LEU A 159 -9.18 11.45 14.36
CA LEU A 159 -7.90 10.88 14.79
C LEU A 159 -6.83 11.95 15.05
N MET A 160 -6.82 13.05 14.31
CA MET A 160 -5.96 14.21 14.59
C MET A 160 -6.33 14.86 15.93
N LYS A 161 -7.62 15.05 16.23
CA LYS A 161 -8.05 15.57 17.53
C LYS A 161 -7.68 14.61 18.66
N ALA A 162 -7.85 13.30 18.47
CA ALA A 162 -7.45 12.29 19.45
C ALA A 162 -5.94 12.32 19.72
N GLU A 163 -5.12 12.41 18.66
CA GLU A 163 -3.67 12.55 18.76
C GLU A 163 -3.28 13.83 19.52
N ALA A 164 -3.87 14.98 19.18
CA ALA A 164 -3.58 16.25 19.82
C ALA A 164 -3.86 16.21 21.33
N ILE A 165 -4.98 15.61 21.74
CA ILE A 165 -5.32 15.43 23.16
C ILE A 165 -4.28 14.54 23.87
N LEU A 166 -3.87 13.42 23.26
CA LEU A 166 -2.83 12.56 23.83
C LEU A 166 -1.45 13.23 23.92
N ARG A 167 -1.19 14.25 23.11
CA ARG A 167 0.02 15.07 23.17
C ARG A 167 -0.08 16.26 24.14
N GLY A 168 -1.13 16.31 24.96
CA GLY A 168 -1.32 17.36 25.98
C GLY A 168 -2.21 18.52 25.53
N GLY A 169 -2.84 18.43 24.36
CA GLY A 169 -3.84 19.40 23.92
C GLY A 169 -5.10 19.36 24.79
N THR A 170 -5.70 20.53 25.03
CA THR A 170 -6.94 20.64 25.82
C THR A 170 -8.10 19.97 25.09
N ALA A 171 -8.78 19.05 25.78
CA ALA A 171 -10.01 18.44 25.29
C ALA A 171 -11.12 19.50 25.14
N THR A 172 -11.83 19.46 24.01
CA THR A 172 -12.96 20.35 23.71
C THR A 172 -14.21 19.56 23.36
N LEU A 173 -15.38 20.16 23.57
CA LEU A 173 -16.68 19.56 23.25
C LEU A 173 -16.95 18.22 23.99
N GLY A 174 -16.37 18.04 25.17
CA GLY A 174 -16.52 16.81 25.97
C GLY A 174 -15.84 15.56 25.39
N HIS A 175 -15.10 15.68 24.28
CA HIS A 175 -14.44 14.54 23.65
C HIS A 175 -13.11 14.21 24.35
N THR A 176 -12.88 12.92 24.59
CA THR A 176 -11.57 12.37 24.95
C THR A 176 -10.92 11.70 23.74
N ALA A 177 -9.62 11.41 23.79
CA ALA A 177 -8.97 10.61 22.75
C ALA A 177 -9.65 9.23 22.59
N LEU A 178 -10.05 8.61 23.71
CA LEU A 178 -10.77 7.34 23.73
C LEU A 178 -12.13 7.45 23.06
N SER A 179 -12.92 8.49 23.36
CA SER A 179 -14.25 8.64 22.77
C SER A 179 -14.15 8.85 21.25
N LEU A 180 -13.19 9.64 20.78
CA LEU A 180 -12.94 9.86 19.35
C LEU A 180 -12.50 8.59 18.61
N ALA A 181 -11.61 7.81 19.21
CA ALA A 181 -11.20 6.52 18.65
C ALA A 181 -12.38 5.53 18.59
N ASN A 182 -13.22 5.50 19.63
CA ASN A 182 -14.41 4.64 19.66
C ASN A 182 -15.50 5.08 18.68
N MET A 183 -15.64 6.38 18.38
CA MET A 183 -16.53 6.85 17.31
C MET A 183 -16.12 6.23 15.96
N LEU A 184 -14.83 6.20 15.63
CA LEU A 184 -14.37 5.55 14.41
C LEU A 184 -14.51 4.02 14.49
N ARG A 185 -14.14 3.42 15.62
CA ARG A 185 -14.20 1.96 15.80
C ARG A 185 -15.61 1.41 15.63
N ALA A 186 -16.62 2.10 16.13
CA ALA A 186 -18.02 1.70 15.97
C ALA A 186 -18.45 1.59 14.50
N GLU A 187 -17.84 2.36 13.60
CA GLU A 187 -18.08 2.34 12.15
C GLU A 187 -17.19 1.35 11.37
N ARG A 188 -16.22 0.73 12.04
CA ARG A 188 -15.19 -0.11 11.40
C ARG A 188 -15.09 -1.51 11.95
N SER A 189 -15.55 -1.75 13.17
CA SER A 189 -15.35 -3.03 13.84
C SER A 189 -16.57 -3.46 14.62
N THR A 190 -16.86 -4.76 14.58
CA THR A 190 -17.86 -5.43 15.44
C THR A 190 -17.30 -5.83 16.79
N SER A 191 -15.98 -5.71 16.99
CA SER A 191 -15.32 -5.98 18.26
C SER A 191 -15.70 -4.94 19.32
N SER A 192 -15.57 -5.30 20.59
CA SER A 192 -15.91 -4.42 21.71
C SER A 192 -15.19 -3.06 21.64
N ALA A 193 -15.86 -2.04 22.18
CA ALA A 193 -15.28 -0.71 22.34
C ALA A 193 -13.96 -0.77 23.13
N LEU A 194 -13.03 0.11 22.78
CA LEU A 194 -11.76 0.26 23.47
C LEU A 194 -12.02 0.79 24.89
N THR A 195 -11.21 0.34 25.84
CA THR A 195 -11.21 0.85 27.21
C THR A 195 -10.13 1.90 27.46
N SER A 196 -9.11 1.96 26.60
CA SER A 196 -8.06 2.97 26.62
C SER A 196 -7.40 3.11 25.25
N VAL A 197 -6.75 4.24 25.00
CA VAL A 197 -5.93 4.49 23.81
C VAL A 197 -4.69 5.28 24.19
N ASN A 198 -3.61 5.07 23.43
CA ASN A 198 -2.36 5.80 23.53
C ASN A 198 -1.86 6.20 22.12
N LEU A 199 -0.70 6.84 22.04
CA LEU A 199 -0.15 7.29 20.76
C LEU A 199 0.14 6.13 19.79
N ASP A 200 0.61 4.98 20.27
CA ASP A 200 0.85 3.80 19.42
C ASP A 200 -0.45 3.23 18.84
N TYR A 201 -1.54 3.26 19.61
CA TYR A 201 -2.87 2.92 19.09
C TYR A 201 -3.28 3.88 17.97
N ILE A 202 -3.16 5.21 18.18
CA ILE A 202 -3.54 6.19 17.16
C ILE A 202 -2.68 6.01 15.89
N TYR A 203 -1.37 5.81 16.02
CA TYR A 203 -0.49 5.52 14.88
C TYR A 203 -0.95 4.29 14.07
N SER A 204 -1.28 3.21 14.77
CA SER A 204 -1.75 1.97 14.14
C SER A 204 -3.14 2.14 13.52
N GLU A 205 -4.04 2.88 14.18
CA GLU A 205 -5.39 3.15 13.66
C GLU A 205 -5.36 4.05 12.44
N ARG A 206 -4.47 5.06 12.41
CA ARG A 206 -4.23 5.87 11.21
C ARG A 206 -3.66 5.02 10.07
N SER A 207 -2.76 4.09 10.36
CA SER A 207 -2.21 3.17 9.35
C SER A 207 -3.30 2.28 8.75
N ARG A 208 -4.22 1.76 9.56
CA ARG A 208 -5.39 0.99 9.08
C ARG A 208 -6.37 1.86 8.29
N GLU A 209 -6.75 2.99 8.85
CA GLU A 209 -7.81 3.84 8.33
C GLU A 209 -7.39 4.46 6.99
N PHE A 210 -6.16 4.98 6.88
CA PHE A 210 -5.65 5.73 5.72
C PHE A 210 -4.74 4.92 4.78
N VAL A 211 -4.76 3.58 4.86
CA VAL A 211 -4.03 2.76 3.87
C VAL A 211 -4.42 3.17 2.45
N HIS A 212 -3.44 3.27 1.56
CA HIS A 212 -3.57 3.72 0.17
C HIS A 212 -4.06 5.17 -0.01
N GLU A 213 -4.10 6.00 1.04
CA GLU A 213 -4.51 7.41 0.97
C GLU A 213 -3.34 8.42 1.11
N THR A 214 -2.10 7.98 0.88
CA THR A 214 -0.89 8.83 0.86
C THR A 214 -0.51 9.52 2.20
N TRP A 215 -1.13 9.14 3.31
CA TRP A 215 -0.87 9.74 4.63
C TRP A 215 0.29 9.10 5.42
N HIS A 216 0.58 7.82 5.20
CA HIS A 216 1.43 7.04 6.12
C HIS A 216 2.84 7.64 6.33
N ARG A 217 3.50 8.15 5.28
CA ARG A 217 4.82 8.81 5.42
C ARG A 217 4.77 10.00 6.38
N ASN A 218 3.74 10.84 6.27
CA ASN A 218 3.58 12.00 7.13
C ASN A 218 3.38 11.56 8.59
N ASP A 219 2.57 10.53 8.80
CA ASP A 219 2.35 9.96 10.12
C ASP A 219 3.64 9.35 10.69
N MET A 220 4.39 8.57 9.91
CA MET A 220 5.68 8.03 10.35
C MET A 220 6.64 9.13 10.80
N ILE A 221 6.71 10.26 10.11
CA ILE A 221 7.57 11.39 10.49
C ILE A 221 7.08 12.01 11.82
N ARG A 222 5.78 12.30 11.95
CA ARG A 222 5.19 12.92 13.15
C ARG A 222 5.24 12.02 14.39
N PHE A 223 5.25 10.70 14.19
CA PHE A 223 5.37 9.70 15.25
C PHE A 223 6.82 9.23 15.47
N GLY A 224 7.80 9.80 14.76
CA GLY A 224 9.22 9.45 14.93
C GLY A 224 9.58 8.02 14.50
N LYS A 225 8.79 7.42 13.59
CA LYS A 225 9.01 6.07 13.06
C LYS A 225 9.73 6.05 11.71
N TYR A 226 9.80 7.18 11.00
CA TYR A 226 10.34 7.26 9.63
C TYR A 226 11.83 6.92 9.49
N GLU A 227 12.63 7.14 10.53
CA GLU A 227 14.05 6.75 10.51
C GLU A 227 14.27 5.26 10.82
N GLY A 228 13.23 4.53 11.22
CA GLY A 228 13.31 3.09 11.49
C GLY A 228 13.63 2.24 10.26
N ALA A 229 13.92 0.97 10.50
CA ALA A 229 14.01 -0.05 9.45
C ALA A 229 12.64 -0.73 9.27
N TRP A 230 12.24 -0.97 8.02
CA TRP A 230 11.06 -1.74 7.66
C TRP A 230 11.22 -2.28 6.23
N GLY A 231 10.72 -3.47 5.97
CA GLY A 231 10.86 -4.17 4.71
C GLY A 231 12.31 -4.19 4.26
N PHE A 232 12.55 -3.58 3.09
CA PHE A 232 13.88 -3.44 2.51
C PHE A 232 14.54 -2.08 2.78
N LYS A 233 13.90 -1.21 3.55
CA LYS A 233 14.48 0.08 3.94
C LYS A 233 15.40 -0.09 5.14
N THR A 234 16.65 0.32 4.96
CA THR A 234 17.69 0.32 6.01
C THR A 234 18.20 1.72 6.35
N ASN A 235 17.98 2.70 5.48
CA ASN A 235 18.47 4.07 5.64
C ASN A 235 17.73 4.78 6.79
N ASN A 236 18.45 5.56 7.60
CA ASN A 236 17.92 6.19 8.83
C ASN A 236 18.29 7.67 8.97
N GLU A 237 18.83 8.28 7.92
CA GLU A 237 19.32 9.65 7.96
C GLU A 237 18.16 10.64 7.96
N ALA A 238 18.05 11.45 9.01
CA ALA A 238 16.92 12.35 9.25
C ALA A 238 16.71 13.41 8.16
N TYR A 239 17.76 13.77 7.41
CA TYR A 239 17.64 14.74 6.32
C TYR A 239 16.73 14.25 5.18
N ARG A 240 16.50 12.92 5.07
CA ARG A 240 15.60 12.32 4.07
C ARG A 240 14.10 12.51 4.37
N ARG A 241 13.76 13.18 5.48
CA ARG A 241 12.39 13.66 5.77
C ARG A 241 11.92 14.71 4.77
N ILE A 242 12.85 15.48 4.20
CA ILE A 242 12.56 16.48 3.17
C ILE A 242 13.15 15.95 1.87
N PHE A 243 12.38 15.97 0.78
CA PHE A 243 12.88 15.51 -0.52
C PHE A 243 13.92 16.48 -1.07
N PRO A 244 14.89 16.02 -1.90
CA PRO A 244 15.81 16.91 -2.58
C PRO A 244 15.06 17.85 -3.53
N ILE A 245 15.59 19.05 -3.72
CA ILE A 245 15.20 19.91 -4.83
C ILE A 245 15.69 19.25 -6.12
N PRO A 246 14.81 19.04 -7.12
CA PRO A 246 15.19 18.45 -8.40
C PRO A 246 16.31 19.23 -9.10
N THR A 247 17.30 18.54 -9.66
CA THR A 247 18.47 19.17 -10.32
C THR A 247 18.08 20.13 -11.45
N ASN A 248 17.01 19.82 -12.20
CA ASN A 248 16.49 20.68 -13.26
C ASN A 248 15.91 22.00 -12.75
N ALA A 249 15.47 22.08 -11.49
CA ALA A 249 14.98 23.32 -10.90
C ALA A 249 16.09 24.37 -10.76
N PHE A 250 17.35 23.96 -10.54
CA PHE A 250 18.50 24.87 -10.46
C PHE A 250 18.87 25.47 -11.82
N VAL A 251 18.56 24.79 -12.93
CA VAL A 251 18.74 25.35 -14.28
C VAL A 251 17.79 26.52 -14.50
N LEU A 252 16.55 26.40 -14.00
CA LEU A 252 15.52 27.45 -14.12
C LEU A 252 15.70 28.57 -13.10
N ASN A 253 16.17 28.24 -11.90
CA ASN A 253 16.41 29.19 -10.83
C ASN A 253 17.73 28.88 -10.10
N PRO A 254 18.84 29.51 -10.51
CA PRO A 254 20.15 29.34 -9.88
C PRO A 254 20.24 29.84 -8.44
N LEU A 255 19.23 30.58 -7.94
CA LEU A 255 19.20 31.07 -6.55
C LEU A 255 18.67 30.03 -5.56
N LEU A 256 18.17 28.88 -6.04
CA LEU A 256 17.75 27.80 -5.15
C LEU A 256 18.96 27.29 -4.34
N ILE A 257 18.72 26.96 -3.08
CA ILE A 257 19.69 26.32 -2.19
C ILE A 257 19.15 24.92 -1.91
N GLN A 258 19.97 23.90 -2.13
CA GLN A 258 19.58 22.51 -1.91
C GLN A 258 19.15 22.27 -0.46
N ASN A 259 18.18 21.37 -0.27
CA ASN A 259 17.79 20.92 1.06
C ASN A 259 18.99 20.25 1.76
N PRO A 260 19.21 20.49 3.07
CA PRO A 260 20.36 19.97 3.78
C PRO A 260 20.57 18.45 3.59
N GLY A 261 21.82 18.03 3.43
CA GLY A 261 22.22 16.62 3.28
C GLY A 261 22.16 16.05 1.86
N TYR A 262 21.58 16.78 0.91
CA TYR A 262 21.63 16.44 -0.52
C TYR A 262 22.72 17.24 -1.24
N GLN A 263 23.31 16.63 -2.27
CA GLN A 263 24.29 17.25 -3.17
C GLN A 263 23.62 17.69 -4.47
#